data_AF-A0A357L6N0-F1
#
_entry.id   AF-A0A357L6N0-F1
#
_cell.length_a   1.000
_cell.length_b   1.000
_cell.length_c   1.000
_cell.angle_alpha   90.00
_cell.angle_beta   90.00
_cell.angle_gamma   90.00
#
_symmetry.space_group_name_H-M   'P 1'
#
loop_
_entity.id
_entity.type
_entity.pdbx_description
1 polymer ?
#
loop_
_entity_poly.entity_id
_entity_poly.type
_entity_poly.pdbx_seq_one_letter_code
_entity_poly.pdbx_strand_id
1 'polypeptide(L)' 'PAAGQHLLMPLFALRKWKGLARPLEHEALAWATPSALSDYDLAPADKPLAAQLRDLL' A
#
# COMPACT_ATOMS: atom_id res chain seq x y z
N PRO A 1 -29.67 -11.09 -1.24
CA PRO A 1 -28.39 -10.69 -0.62
C PRO A 1 -27.95 -9.32 -1.18
N ALA A 2 -27.87 -8.30 -0.33
CA ALA A 2 -27.51 -6.95 -0.76
C ALA A 2 -26.18 -6.97 -1.52
N ALA A 3 -26.18 -6.53 -2.78
CA ALA A 3 -24.98 -6.45 -3.60
C ALA A 3 -23.99 -5.51 -2.88
N GLY A 4 -22.85 -6.06 -2.46
CA GLY A 4 -21.84 -5.32 -1.69
C GLY A 4 -21.34 -4.12 -2.48
N GLN A 5 -20.98 -3.05 -1.76
CA GLN A 5 -20.37 -1.86 -2.35
C GLN A 5 -19.05 -2.25 -3.05
N HIS A 6 -18.85 -1.79 -4.27
CA HIS A 6 -17.63 -2.02 -5.03
C HIS A 6 -16.63 -0.89 -4.74
N LEU A 7 -15.47 -1.24 -4.18
CA LEU A 7 -14.38 -0.30 -3.95
C LEU A 7 -13.46 -0.26 -5.18
N LEU A 8 -13.21 0.94 -5.71
CA LEU A 8 -12.16 1.20 -6.67
C LEU A 8 -11.00 1.90 -5.95
N MET A 9 -9.80 1.31 -6.00
CA MET A 9 -8.63 1.83 -5.29
C MET A 9 -7.42 1.92 -6.24
N PRO A 10 -7.17 3.09 -6.85
CA PRO A 10 -6.02 3.30 -7.72
C PRO A 10 -4.71 3.40 -6.92
N LEU A 11 -3.65 2.76 -7.40
CA LEU A 11 -2.30 2.80 -6.83
C LEU A 11 -1.39 3.70 -7.67
N PHE A 12 -0.60 4.57 -7.02
CA PHE A 12 0.32 5.51 -7.69
C PHE A 12 1.76 5.35 -7.17
N ALA A 13 2.72 5.23 -8.09
CA ALA A 13 4.14 5.22 -7.76
C ALA A 13 4.72 6.65 -7.72
N LEU A 14 5.12 7.13 -6.53
CA LEU A 14 5.72 8.45 -6.34
C LEU A 14 7.23 8.33 -6.11
N ARG A 15 8.05 8.79 -7.06
CA ARG A 15 9.52 8.72 -6.97
C ARG A 15 10.21 10.04 -6.60
N LYS A 16 9.48 11.16 -6.63
CA LYS A 16 10.00 12.50 -6.33
C LYS A 16 9.00 13.24 -5.46
N TRP A 17 9.46 13.72 -4.31
CA TRP A 17 8.69 14.57 -3.40
C TRP A 17 9.62 15.50 -2.64
N LYS A 18 9.06 16.44 -1.86
CA LYS A 18 9.82 17.39 -1.05
C LYS A 18 9.72 16.99 0.43
N GLY A 19 10.85 17.03 1.14
CA GLY A 19 10.93 16.68 2.55
C GLY A 19 11.02 15.17 2.81
N LEU A 20 10.99 14.79 4.09
CA LEU A 20 10.99 13.41 4.56
C LEU A 20 9.59 13.03 5.02
N ALA A 21 9.11 11.82 4.69
CA ALA A 21 7.84 11.31 5.17
C ALA A 21 7.86 11.20 6.70
N ARG A 22 6.79 11.64 7.36
CA ARG A 22 6.65 11.64 8.83
C ARG A 22 5.24 11.15 9.21
N PRO A 23 5.11 10.38 10.31
CA PRO A 23 3.80 10.01 10.83
C PRO A 23 3.10 11.24 11.39
N LEU A 24 1.92 11.59 10.86
CA LEU A 24 1.11 12.72 11.33
C LEU A 24 -0.20 12.27 12.00
N GLU A 25 -0.82 11.21 11.50
CA GLU A 25 -2.12 10.69 11.99
C GLU A 25 -2.02 9.28 12.59
N HIS A 26 -0.94 8.56 12.30
CA HIS A 26 -0.67 7.22 12.83
C HIS A 26 0.84 6.95 12.88
N GLU A 27 1.31 6.19 13.87
CA GLU A 27 2.73 6.03 14.17
C GLU A 27 3.46 5.00 13.28
N ALA A 28 2.73 4.04 12.70
CA ALA A 28 3.31 2.89 12.02
C ALA A 28 3.82 3.16 10.58
N LEU A 29 4.64 4.19 10.38
CA LEU A 29 5.34 4.40 9.11
C LEU A 29 6.53 3.44 8.98
N ALA A 30 6.51 2.59 7.95
CA ALA A 30 7.60 1.66 7.67
C ALA A 30 8.17 1.88 6.25
N TRP A 31 9.51 1.90 6.15
CA TRP A 31 10.20 1.81 4.86
C TRP A 31 10.52 0.33 4.60
N ALA A 32 9.87 -0.26 3.60
CA ALA A 32 10.00 -1.67 3.25
C ALA A 32 10.51 -1.85 1.82
N THR A 33 11.23 -2.95 1.58
CA THR A 33 11.49 -3.40 0.22
C THR A 33 10.23 -4.04 -0.37
N PRO A 34 10.06 -4.08 -1.71
CA PRO A 34 8.86 -4.68 -2.31
C PRO A 34 8.65 -6.15 -1.92
N SER A 35 9.73 -6.92 -1.75
CA SER A 35 9.67 -8.31 -1.29
C SER A 35 9.15 -8.48 0.15
N ALA A 36 9.39 -7.50 1.03
CA ALA A 36 9.00 -7.56 2.43
C ALA A 36 7.53 -7.16 2.66
N LEU A 37 6.82 -6.67 1.64
CA LEU A 37 5.42 -6.25 1.78
C LEU A 37 4.49 -7.39 2.19
N SER A 38 4.81 -8.63 1.83
CA SER A 38 4.04 -9.82 2.22
C SER A 38 4.09 -10.13 3.71
N ASP A 39 5.07 -9.58 4.43
CA ASP A 39 5.30 -9.88 5.85
C ASP A 39 4.42 -9.02 6.77
N TYR A 40 3.75 -8.00 6.20
CA TYR A 40 2.85 -7.10 6.93
C TYR A 40 1.41 -7.65 6.95
N ASP A 41 0.68 -7.33 8.01
CA ASP A 41 -0.75 -7.64 8.11
C ASP A 41 -1.58 -6.69 7.22
N LEU A 42 -1.62 -7.01 5.92
CA LEU A 42 -2.33 -6.24 4.91
C LEU A 42 -3.82 -6.57 4.87
N ALA A 43 -4.67 -5.55 4.66
CA ALA A 43 -6.08 -5.80 4.43
C ALA A 43 -6.29 -6.63 3.15
N PRO A 44 -7.40 -7.40 3.03
CA PRO A 44 -7.64 -8.25 1.87
C PRO A 44 -7.59 -7.53 0.51
N ALA A 45 -7.98 -6.24 0.48
CA ALA A 45 -7.93 -5.42 -0.74
C ALA A 45 -6.52 -4.94 -1.12
N ASP A 46 -5.59 -4.89 -0.17
CA ASP A 46 -4.22 -4.38 -0.39
C ASP A 46 -3.25 -5.47 -0.86
N LYS A 47 -3.49 -6.73 -0.48
CA LYS A 47 -2.70 -7.89 -0.91
C LYS A 47 -2.44 -7.95 -2.43
N PRO A 48 -3.46 -7.80 -3.31
CA PRO A 48 -3.22 -7.79 -4.75
C PRO A 48 -2.44 -6.54 -5.22
N LEU A 49 -2.51 -5.41 -4.52
CA LEU A 49 -1.74 -4.22 -4.84
C LEU A 49 -0.27 -4.38 -4.45
N ALA A 50 0.01 -4.96 -3.28
CA ALA A 50 1.36 -5.28 -2.85
C ALA A 50 2.05 -6.27 -3.81
N ALA A 51 1.31 -7.26 -4.31
CA ALA A 51 1.81 -8.18 -5.33
C ALA A 51 2.18 -7.45 -6.63
N GLN A 52 1.31 -6.56 -7.12
CA GLN A 52 1.60 -5.74 -8.29
C GLN A 52 2.83 -4.86 -8.08
N LEU A 53 2.97 -4.23 -6.91
CA LEU A 53 4.11 -3.36 -6.62
C LEU A 53 5.44 -4.14 -6.58
N ARG A 54 5.42 -5.36 -6.03
CA ARG A 54 6.58 -6.28 -6.03
C ARG A 54 7.02 -6.68 -7.44
N ASP A 55 6.08 -6.87 -8.36
CA ASP A 55 6.41 -7.26 -9.74
C ASP A 55 6.85 -6.05 -10.60
N LEU A 56 6.43 -4.83 -10.23
CA LEU A 56 6.71 -3.59 -10.97
C LEU A 56 8.00 -2.86 -10.57
N LEU A 57 8.53 -3.09 -9.37
CA LEU A 57 9.69 -2.39 -8.80
C LEU A 57 10.91 -3.28 -8.67
#